data_AF-G2P044-F1
#
_entry.id   AF-G2P044-F1
#
_cell.length_a   1.000
_cell.length_b   1.000
_cell.length_c   1.000
_cell.angle_alpha   90.00
_cell.angle_beta   90.00
_cell.angle_gamma   90.00
#
_symmetry.space_group_name_H-M   'P 1'
#
loop_
_entity.id
_entity.type
_entity.pdbx_description
1 polymer ?
#
loop_
_entity_poly.entity_id
_entity_poly.type
_entity_poly.pdbx_seq_one_letter_code
_entity_poly.pdbx_strand_id
1 'polypeptide(L)'
;MRDFADLARRALRDSGYSMKAAARALNYDPAYLSRVLNGKQKSSENLASALDSLVGAGGALAGIVLNDDDAARVAKSSANPSRLDAGTVDALAGVLAAYRRLDDTAQPKSVIPATVAQMKEVIRMLRAARGPHRDRLAEVASEWTQFAGWLHAQARDDSEAVSLLNGAVELADEIENGTLAAQALNFKGYLARQQGRPQGTARWFAAAANTPGAHPAQRIGDYLQAAGGLAEMKEPDLALRMVEDAERLMDEAAALPPPETAYWLTPNFNRLNMGICVLSLGRYNEAADHLRAGLAGLPDDLADAPWTWEHKDALRRAVAAA
;
A
#
# COMPACT_ATOMS: atom_id res chain seq x y z
N MET A 1 -1.68 -20.45 -5.27
CA MET A 1 -0.44 -21.06 -5.81
C MET A 1 -0.06 -20.56 -7.21
N ARG A 2 -1.02 -20.20 -8.09
CA ARG A 2 -0.67 -19.57 -9.38
C ARG A 2 -0.05 -18.17 -9.20
N ASP A 3 -0.45 -17.47 -8.13
CA ASP A 3 -0.04 -16.08 -7.90
C ASP A 3 1.47 -15.94 -7.65
N PHE A 4 2.08 -16.83 -6.85
CA PHE A 4 3.54 -16.87 -6.66
C PHE A 4 4.27 -17.08 -7.98
N ALA A 5 3.83 -18.05 -8.78
CA ALA A 5 4.49 -18.39 -10.04
C ALA A 5 4.47 -17.21 -11.04
N ASP A 6 3.32 -16.55 -11.13
CA ASP A 6 3.15 -15.38 -12.00
C ASP A 6 3.96 -14.17 -11.51
N LEU A 7 3.99 -13.91 -10.19
CA LEU A 7 4.80 -12.86 -9.59
C LEU A 7 6.30 -13.12 -9.77
N ALA A 8 6.77 -14.33 -9.44
CA ALA A 8 8.17 -14.70 -9.61
C ALA A 8 8.62 -14.58 -11.07
N ARG A 9 7.78 -14.97 -12.03
CA ARG A 9 8.09 -14.82 -13.46
C ARG A 9 8.19 -13.34 -13.86
N ARG A 10 7.30 -12.49 -13.35
CA ARG A 10 7.30 -11.05 -13.64
C ARG A 10 8.51 -10.37 -13.00
N ALA A 11 8.79 -10.65 -11.73
CA ALA A 11 9.95 -10.13 -11.02
C ALA A 11 11.29 -10.51 -11.69
N LEU A 12 11.42 -11.77 -12.15
CA LEU A 12 12.59 -12.19 -12.93
C LEU A 12 12.75 -11.39 -14.21
N ARG A 13 11.67 -11.22 -14.98
CA ARG A 13 11.69 -10.44 -16.22
C ARG A 13 12.06 -8.99 -15.97
N ASP A 14 11.47 -8.37 -14.96
CA ASP A 14 11.71 -6.97 -14.61
C ASP A 14 13.15 -6.77 -14.10
N SER A 15 13.76 -7.81 -13.52
CA SER A 15 15.18 -7.87 -13.14
C SER A 15 16.11 -8.30 -14.28
N GLY A 16 15.61 -8.43 -15.52
CA GLY A 16 16.41 -8.78 -16.70
C GLY A 16 16.78 -10.27 -16.84
N TYR A 17 16.24 -11.14 -16.01
CA TYR A 17 16.50 -12.58 -16.10
C TYR A 17 15.55 -13.28 -17.06
N SER A 18 16.14 -14.06 -17.99
CA SER A 18 15.40 -15.16 -18.63
C SER A 18 15.27 -16.33 -17.66
N MET A 19 14.26 -17.19 -17.85
CA MET A 19 14.10 -18.41 -17.04
C MET A 19 15.35 -19.30 -17.07
N LYS A 20 16.01 -19.44 -18.22
CA LYS A 20 17.25 -20.23 -18.33
C LYS A 20 18.41 -19.57 -17.58
N ALA A 21 18.52 -18.25 -17.64
CA ALA A 21 19.53 -17.50 -16.88
C ALA A 21 19.30 -17.63 -15.37
N ALA A 22 18.05 -17.52 -14.92
CA ALA A 22 17.67 -17.72 -13.52
C ALA A 22 17.98 -19.15 -13.04
N ALA A 23 17.62 -20.18 -13.82
CA ALA A 23 17.94 -21.57 -13.48
C ALA A 23 19.45 -21.79 -13.30
N ARG A 24 20.27 -21.21 -14.19
CA ARG A 24 21.72 -21.25 -14.11
C ARG A 24 22.26 -20.49 -12.89
N ALA A 25 21.74 -19.28 -12.63
CA ALA A 25 22.18 -18.46 -11.50
C ALA A 25 21.89 -19.13 -10.15
N LEU A 26 20.75 -19.83 -10.06
CA LEU A 26 20.30 -20.48 -8.82
C LEU A 26 20.77 -21.94 -8.69
N ASN A 27 21.45 -22.50 -9.70
CA ASN A 27 21.82 -23.92 -9.77
C ASN A 27 20.62 -24.88 -9.64
N TYR A 28 19.46 -24.53 -10.23
CA TYR A 28 18.30 -25.42 -10.31
C TYR A 28 18.15 -26.02 -11.71
N ASP A 29 17.56 -27.22 -11.77
CA ASP A 29 17.15 -27.83 -13.03
C ASP A 29 16.16 -26.91 -13.80
N PRO A 30 16.43 -26.56 -15.07
CA PRO A 30 15.56 -25.68 -15.85
C PRO A 30 14.14 -26.24 -16.04
N ALA A 31 13.96 -27.56 -16.08
CA ALA A 31 12.64 -28.16 -16.22
C ALA A 31 11.83 -28.09 -14.91
N TYR A 32 12.48 -28.23 -13.75
CA TYR A 32 11.89 -27.97 -12.45
C TYR A 32 11.47 -26.50 -12.31
N LEU A 33 12.38 -25.56 -12.58
CA LEU A 33 12.06 -24.13 -12.50
C LEU A 33 10.91 -23.76 -13.44
N SER A 34 10.89 -24.31 -14.66
CA SER A 34 9.79 -24.12 -15.61
C SER A 34 8.45 -24.64 -15.07
N ARG A 35 8.42 -25.82 -14.45
CA ARG A 35 7.17 -26.35 -13.87
C ARG A 35 6.65 -25.45 -12.75
N VAL A 36 7.53 -24.97 -11.87
CA VAL A 36 7.15 -24.06 -10.77
C VAL A 36 6.67 -22.72 -11.31
N LEU A 37 7.45 -22.05 -12.16
CA LEU A 37 7.10 -20.74 -12.71
C LEU A 37 5.88 -20.78 -13.63
N ASN A 38 5.46 -21.94 -14.11
CA ASN A 38 4.21 -22.13 -14.86
C ASN A 38 3.05 -22.65 -14.01
N GLY A 39 3.20 -22.68 -12.67
CA GLY A 39 2.16 -23.13 -11.75
C GLY A 39 1.80 -24.60 -11.88
N LYS A 40 2.62 -25.41 -12.56
CA LYS A 40 2.44 -26.86 -12.73
C LYS A 40 2.97 -27.65 -11.54
N GLN A 41 3.78 -27.02 -10.68
CA GLN A 41 4.31 -27.61 -9.46
C GLN A 41 4.42 -26.54 -8.36
N LYS A 42 4.17 -26.93 -7.10
CA LYS A 42 4.37 -26.06 -5.93
C LYS A 42 5.86 -25.72 -5.77
N SER A 43 6.16 -24.46 -5.47
CA SER A 43 7.52 -24.06 -5.10
C SER A 43 7.88 -24.63 -3.73
N SER A 44 9.11 -25.11 -3.58
CA SER A 44 9.68 -25.30 -2.25
C SER A 44 9.99 -23.95 -1.61
N GLU A 45 10.09 -23.91 -0.29
CA GLU A 45 10.52 -22.72 0.46
C GLU A 45 11.93 -22.29 0.01
N ASN A 46 12.85 -23.25 -0.13
CA ASN A 46 14.21 -22.98 -0.61
C ASN A 46 14.24 -22.32 -2.00
N LEU A 47 13.40 -22.78 -2.93
CA LEU A 47 13.32 -22.16 -4.25
C LEU A 47 12.70 -20.76 -4.17
N ALA A 48 11.70 -20.56 -3.32
CA ALA A 48 11.07 -19.26 -3.12
C ALA A 48 12.07 -18.23 -2.55
N SER A 49 12.82 -18.59 -1.51
CA SER A 49 13.89 -17.75 -0.93
C SER A 49 15.03 -17.49 -1.93
N ALA A 50 15.39 -18.47 -2.75
CA ALA A 50 16.41 -18.31 -3.77
C ALA A 50 15.97 -17.33 -4.88
N LEU A 51 14.73 -17.46 -5.36
CA LEU A 51 14.14 -16.54 -6.34
C LEU A 51 14.02 -15.13 -5.77
N ASP A 52 13.57 -15.00 -4.52
CA ASP A 52 13.46 -13.74 -3.80
C ASP A 52 14.82 -13.02 -3.72
N SER A 53 15.85 -13.74 -3.29
CA SER A 53 17.22 -13.20 -3.19
C SER A 53 17.77 -12.79 -4.55
N LEU A 54 17.47 -13.55 -5.61
CA LEU A 54 17.96 -13.26 -6.96
C LEU A 54 17.37 -11.97 -7.55
N VAL A 55 16.09 -11.68 -7.25
CA VAL A 55 15.40 -10.47 -7.72
C VAL A 55 15.46 -9.32 -6.71
N GLY A 56 16.10 -9.52 -5.56
CA GLY A 56 16.24 -8.50 -4.52
C GLY A 56 14.91 -8.12 -3.86
N ALA A 57 13.98 -9.06 -3.68
CA ALA A 57 12.64 -8.78 -3.13
C ALA A 57 12.59 -8.67 -1.59
N GLY A 58 13.73 -8.71 -0.89
CA GLY A 58 13.78 -8.47 0.56
C GLY A 58 12.95 -9.45 1.42
N GLY A 59 12.72 -10.67 0.94
CA GLY A 59 11.87 -11.68 1.58
C GLY A 59 10.38 -11.56 1.23
N ALA A 60 9.97 -10.54 0.46
CA ALA A 60 8.57 -10.32 0.10
C ALA A 60 8.00 -11.43 -0.80
N LEU A 61 8.76 -11.88 -1.80
CA LEU A 61 8.33 -12.94 -2.72
C LEU A 61 8.27 -14.30 -2.01
N ALA A 62 9.22 -14.58 -1.11
CA ALA A 62 9.20 -15.78 -0.28
C ALA A 62 8.03 -15.78 0.71
N GLY A 63 7.72 -14.63 1.33
CA GLY A 63 6.63 -14.47 2.29
C GLY A 63 5.21 -14.66 1.71
N ILE A 64 5.07 -14.71 0.39
CA ILE A 64 3.80 -15.04 -0.29
C ILE A 64 3.50 -16.54 -0.24
N VAL A 65 4.53 -17.38 -0.11
CA VAL A 65 4.37 -18.83 -0.08
C VAL A 65 3.95 -19.26 1.33
N LEU A 66 2.71 -19.72 1.44
CA LEU A 66 2.23 -20.36 2.67
C LEU A 66 2.94 -21.69 2.91
N ASN A 67 3.29 -21.95 4.18
CA ASN A 67 3.68 -23.28 4.64
C ASN A 67 2.52 -24.28 4.41
N ASP A 68 2.81 -25.58 4.51
CA ASP A 68 1.83 -26.62 4.17
C ASP A 68 0.57 -26.59 5.05
N ASP A 69 0.72 -26.26 6.34
CA ASP A 69 -0.39 -26.20 7.29
C ASP A 69 -1.32 -25.01 6.99
N ASP A 70 -0.76 -23.83 6.76
CA ASP A 70 -1.51 -22.62 6.41
C ASP A 70 -2.18 -22.77 5.04
N ALA A 71 -1.48 -23.37 4.07
CA ALA A 71 -2.05 -23.64 2.75
C ALA A 71 -3.24 -24.61 2.84
N ALA A 72 -3.13 -25.67 3.63
CA ALA A 72 -4.23 -26.61 3.86
C ALA A 72 -5.41 -25.94 4.60
N ARG A 73 -5.12 -25.08 5.58
CA ARG A 73 -6.13 -24.34 6.34
C ARG A 73 -6.89 -23.35 5.45
N VAL A 74 -6.17 -22.53 4.68
CA VAL A 74 -6.77 -21.59 3.71
C VAL A 74 -7.61 -22.34 2.68
N ALA A 75 -7.14 -23.46 2.14
CA ALA A 75 -7.91 -24.27 1.18
C ALA A 75 -9.22 -24.79 1.80
N LYS A 76 -9.17 -25.29 3.04
CA LYS A 76 -10.35 -25.77 3.78
C LYS A 76 -11.36 -24.64 4.01
N SER A 77 -10.90 -23.48 4.49
CA SER A 77 -11.76 -22.31 4.74
C SER A 77 -12.30 -21.71 3.44
N SER A 78 -11.51 -21.72 2.37
CA SER A 78 -11.96 -21.26 1.04
C SER A 78 -13.10 -22.13 0.49
N ALA A 79 -13.06 -23.45 0.73
CA ALA A 79 -14.12 -24.38 0.35
C ALA A 79 -15.37 -24.29 1.25
N ASN A 80 -15.20 -23.90 2.52
CA ASN A 80 -16.32 -23.70 3.44
C ASN A 80 -16.15 -22.42 4.29
N PRO A 81 -16.38 -21.22 3.72
CA PRO A 81 -16.12 -19.97 4.42
C PRO A 81 -16.98 -19.75 5.67
N SER A 82 -18.12 -20.43 5.78
CA SER A 82 -18.97 -20.39 6.98
C SER A 82 -18.31 -20.98 8.23
N ARG A 83 -17.22 -21.74 8.06
CA ARG A 83 -16.40 -22.33 9.13
C ARG A 83 -14.98 -21.75 9.17
N LEU A 84 -14.84 -20.50 8.76
CA LEU A 84 -13.59 -19.73 8.87
C LEU A 84 -13.04 -19.81 10.31
N ASP A 85 -11.73 -19.98 10.42
CA ASP A 85 -10.99 -19.92 11.69
C ASP A 85 -10.03 -18.72 11.73
N ALA A 86 -9.58 -18.37 12.93
CA ALA A 86 -8.63 -17.28 13.15
C ALA A 86 -7.34 -17.45 12.34
N GLY A 87 -6.77 -18.66 12.33
CA GLY A 87 -5.51 -18.93 11.63
C GLY A 87 -5.58 -18.76 10.11
N THR A 88 -6.77 -18.89 9.51
CA THR A 88 -6.99 -18.55 8.10
C THR A 88 -6.90 -17.05 7.88
N VAL A 89 -7.53 -16.26 8.76
CA VAL A 89 -7.50 -14.79 8.67
C VAL A 89 -6.07 -14.29 8.83
N ASP A 90 -5.33 -14.84 9.80
CA ASP A 90 -3.93 -14.50 10.05
C ASP A 90 -3.04 -14.83 8.83
N ALA A 91 -3.24 -16.00 8.21
CA ALA A 91 -2.51 -16.38 6.99
C ALA A 91 -2.80 -15.44 5.81
N LEU A 92 -4.07 -15.07 5.60
CA LEU A 92 -4.47 -14.14 4.52
C LEU A 92 -3.90 -12.73 4.75
N ALA A 93 -3.88 -12.26 6.01
CA ALA A 93 -3.26 -11.00 6.39
C ALA A 93 -1.73 -11.03 6.19
N GLY A 94 -1.08 -12.15 6.54
CA GLY A 94 0.36 -12.36 6.33
C GLY A 94 0.75 -12.30 4.85
N VAL A 95 -0.05 -12.91 3.98
CA VAL A 95 0.16 -12.81 2.51
C VAL A 95 -0.01 -11.36 2.04
N LEU A 96 -1.00 -10.62 2.52
CA LEU A 96 -1.15 -9.20 2.18
C LEU A 96 0.07 -8.38 2.60
N ALA A 97 0.59 -8.60 3.81
CA ALA A 97 1.80 -7.94 4.28
C ALA A 97 3.01 -8.22 3.38
N ALA A 98 3.13 -9.45 2.86
CA ALA A 98 4.17 -9.80 1.90
C ALA A 98 3.99 -9.08 0.55
N TYR A 99 2.75 -8.93 0.06
CA TYR A 99 2.46 -8.16 -1.15
C TYR A 99 2.77 -6.67 -1.00
N ARG A 100 2.50 -6.08 0.17
CA ARG A 100 2.85 -4.68 0.45
C ARG A 100 4.37 -4.47 0.41
N ARG A 101 5.16 -5.35 1.01
CA ARG A 101 6.63 -5.30 0.89
C ARG A 101 7.11 -5.50 -0.53
N LEU A 102 6.39 -6.27 -1.34
CA LEU A 102 6.74 -6.45 -2.75
C LEU A 102 6.51 -5.17 -3.56
N ASP A 103 5.55 -4.32 -3.18
CA ASP A 103 5.29 -3.00 -3.80
C ASP A 103 6.48 -2.04 -3.67
N ASP A 104 7.27 -2.18 -2.60
CA ASP A 104 8.46 -1.33 -2.38
C ASP A 104 9.57 -1.58 -3.42
N THR A 105 9.60 -2.77 -4.03
CA THR A 105 10.68 -3.19 -4.96
C THR A 105 10.20 -3.52 -6.37
N ALA A 106 8.96 -3.98 -6.54
CA ALA A 106 8.42 -4.42 -7.82
C ALA A 106 7.64 -3.30 -8.54
N GLN A 107 7.58 -3.39 -9.87
CA GLN A 107 6.74 -2.47 -10.64
C GLN A 107 5.25 -2.73 -10.36
N PRO A 108 4.42 -1.70 -10.09
CA PRO A 108 3.00 -1.90 -9.76
C PRO A 108 2.25 -2.75 -10.80
N LYS A 109 2.47 -2.50 -12.10
CA LYS A 109 1.86 -3.25 -13.21
C LYS A 109 2.18 -4.75 -13.21
N SER A 110 3.29 -5.15 -12.59
CA SER A 110 3.67 -6.56 -12.45
C SER A 110 2.93 -7.23 -11.29
N VAL A 111 2.54 -6.49 -10.26
CA VAL A 111 1.91 -7.03 -9.05
C VAL A 111 0.37 -7.05 -9.18
N ILE A 112 -0.21 -6.05 -9.86
CA ILE A 112 -1.67 -5.87 -10.02
C ILE A 112 -2.45 -7.18 -10.30
N PRO A 113 -2.11 -8.00 -11.31
CA PRO A 113 -2.94 -9.16 -11.65
C PRO A 113 -3.07 -10.17 -10.51
N ALA A 114 -1.99 -10.40 -9.77
CA ALA A 114 -1.95 -11.32 -8.65
C ALA A 114 -2.69 -10.74 -7.43
N THR A 115 -2.50 -9.44 -7.16
CA THR A 115 -3.25 -8.71 -6.10
C THR A 115 -4.75 -8.79 -6.33
N VAL A 116 -5.22 -8.50 -7.55
CA VAL A 116 -6.65 -8.52 -7.88
C VAL A 116 -7.22 -9.93 -7.75
N ALA A 117 -6.46 -10.97 -8.10
CA ALA A 117 -6.88 -12.36 -7.93
C ALA A 117 -7.06 -12.73 -6.44
N GLN A 118 -6.08 -12.37 -5.59
CA GLN A 118 -6.15 -12.59 -4.14
C GLN A 118 -7.29 -11.80 -3.49
N MET A 119 -7.42 -10.52 -3.82
CA MET A 119 -8.51 -9.66 -3.36
C MET A 119 -9.88 -10.27 -3.69
N LYS A 120 -10.09 -10.71 -4.94
CA LYS A 120 -11.36 -11.33 -5.35
C LYS A 120 -11.67 -12.61 -4.57
N GLU A 121 -10.66 -13.41 -4.26
CA GLU A 121 -10.81 -14.62 -3.47
C GLU A 121 -11.18 -14.30 -2.00
N VAL A 122 -10.51 -13.33 -1.39
CA VAL A 122 -10.82 -12.88 -0.02
C VAL A 122 -12.24 -12.30 0.08
N ILE A 123 -12.66 -11.45 -0.88
CA ILE A 123 -14.03 -10.93 -0.95
C ILE A 123 -15.04 -12.07 -1.14
N ARG A 124 -14.74 -13.05 -2.01
CA ARG A 124 -15.61 -14.22 -2.20
C ARG A 124 -15.78 -15.00 -0.89
N MET A 125 -14.71 -15.21 -0.15
CA MET A 125 -14.76 -15.85 1.17
C MET A 125 -15.59 -15.02 2.15
N LEU A 126 -15.38 -13.70 2.22
CA LEU A 126 -16.11 -12.79 3.10
C LEU A 126 -17.62 -12.86 2.90
N ARG A 127 -18.10 -12.86 1.65
CA ARG A 127 -19.55 -12.93 1.34
C ARG A 127 -20.23 -14.17 1.96
N ALA A 128 -19.51 -15.28 2.04
CA ALA A 128 -19.99 -16.54 2.61
C ALA A 128 -19.56 -16.77 4.07
N ALA A 129 -18.71 -15.91 4.64
CA ALA A 129 -18.21 -16.03 6.00
C ALA A 129 -19.30 -15.72 7.02
N ARG A 130 -19.28 -16.45 8.14
CA ARG A 130 -20.21 -16.31 9.26
C ARG A 130 -19.45 -16.48 10.57
N GLY A 131 -20.05 -16.03 11.67
CA GLY A 131 -19.49 -16.21 13.01
C GLY A 131 -18.40 -15.21 13.37
N PRO A 132 -17.63 -15.47 14.45
CA PRO A 132 -16.84 -14.46 15.16
C PRO A 132 -15.61 -13.94 14.39
N HIS A 133 -15.23 -14.57 13.28
CA HIS A 133 -14.07 -14.19 12.48
C HIS A 133 -14.45 -13.42 11.21
N ARG A 134 -15.74 -13.18 10.96
CA ARG A 134 -16.24 -12.50 9.76
C ARG A 134 -15.73 -11.07 9.68
N ASP A 135 -15.75 -10.33 10.79
CA ASP A 135 -15.34 -8.91 10.78
C ASP A 135 -13.83 -8.76 10.63
N ARG A 136 -13.04 -9.62 11.28
CA ARG A 136 -11.59 -9.71 11.04
C ARG A 136 -11.26 -10.04 9.57
N LEU A 137 -12.07 -10.88 8.91
CA LEU A 137 -11.89 -11.12 7.48
C LEU A 137 -12.32 -9.91 6.64
N ALA A 138 -13.31 -9.13 7.09
CA ALA A 138 -13.73 -7.90 6.42
C ALA A 138 -12.64 -6.82 6.49
N GLU A 139 -11.90 -6.72 7.60
CA GLU A 139 -10.71 -5.88 7.72
C GLU A 139 -9.70 -6.25 6.63
N VAL A 140 -9.30 -7.54 6.58
CA VAL A 140 -8.36 -8.04 5.58
C VAL A 140 -8.88 -7.82 4.15
N ALA A 141 -10.18 -7.99 3.90
CA ALA A 141 -10.80 -7.74 2.61
C ALA A 141 -10.76 -6.24 2.21
N SER A 142 -11.06 -5.34 3.15
CA SER A 142 -10.96 -3.89 2.93
C SER A 142 -9.52 -3.54 2.59
N GLU A 143 -8.57 -4.03 3.37
CA GLU A 143 -7.15 -3.79 3.16
C GLU A 143 -6.62 -4.31 1.81
N TRP A 144 -7.03 -5.52 1.38
CA TRP A 144 -6.73 -6.02 0.03
C TRP A 144 -7.31 -5.12 -1.07
N THR A 145 -8.53 -4.63 -0.86
CA THR A 145 -9.22 -3.75 -1.80
C THR A 145 -8.53 -2.39 -1.89
N GLN A 146 -8.11 -1.83 -0.76
CA GLN A 146 -7.32 -0.61 -0.69
C GLN A 146 -5.97 -0.77 -1.39
N PHE A 147 -5.27 -1.89 -1.12
CA PHE A 147 -3.97 -2.15 -1.74
C PHE A 147 -4.09 -2.35 -3.26
N ALA A 148 -5.12 -3.04 -3.75
CA ALA A 148 -5.41 -3.12 -5.18
C ALA A 148 -5.65 -1.71 -5.77
N GLY A 149 -6.48 -0.89 -5.12
CA GLY A 149 -6.74 0.49 -5.53
C GLY A 149 -5.46 1.34 -5.58
N TRP A 150 -4.59 1.18 -4.59
CA TRP A 150 -3.28 1.84 -4.53
C TRP A 150 -2.37 1.45 -5.70
N LEU A 151 -2.25 0.16 -6.03
CA LEU A 151 -1.43 -0.28 -7.17
C LEU A 151 -1.96 0.28 -8.51
N HIS A 152 -3.28 0.32 -8.69
CA HIS A 152 -3.88 0.95 -9.88
C HIS A 152 -3.63 2.46 -9.92
N ALA A 153 -3.68 3.14 -8.77
CA ALA A 153 -3.35 4.57 -8.66
C ALA A 153 -1.88 4.83 -9.08
N GLN A 154 -0.93 4.05 -8.56
CA GLN A 154 0.48 4.15 -8.96
C GLN A 154 0.68 3.90 -10.46
N ALA A 155 -0.10 2.97 -11.05
CA ALA A 155 -0.06 2.66 -12.47
C ALA A 155 -0.82 3.67 -13.37
N ARG A 156 -1.43 4.71 -12.79
CA ARG A 156 -2.31 5.70 -13.44
C ARG A 156 -3.54 5.10 -14.13
N ASP A 157 -4.02 3.98 -13.59
CA ASP A 157 -5.34 3.42 -13.91
C ASP A 157 -6.39 4.00 -12.95
N ASP A 158 -6.59 5.30 -13.08
CA ASP A 158 -7.34 6.11 -12.12
C ASP A 158 -8.81 5.64 -12.00
N SER A 159 -9.41 5.12 -13.08
CA SER A 159 -10.81 4.66 -13.07
C SER A 159 -10.97 3.43 -12.19
N GLU A 160 -10.11 2.42 -12.35
CA GLU A 160 -10.16 1.20 -11.55
C GLU A 160 -9.81 1.51 -10.09
N ALA A 161 -8.81 2.37 -9.88
CA ALA A 161 -8.42 2.82 -8.55
C ALA A 161 -9.59 3.47 -7.79
N VAL A 162 -10.34 4.38 -8.42
CA VAL A 162 -11.54 4.99 -7.82
C VAL A 162 -12.60 3.94 -7.47
N SER A 163 -12.87 2.99 -8.38
CA SER A 163 -13.89 1.95 -8.13
C SER A 163 -13.52 1.09 -6.93
N LEU A 164 -12.25 0.68 -6.83
CA LEU A 164 -11.77 -0.15 -5.73
C LEU A 164 -11.80 0.61 -4.40
N LEU A 165 -11.33 1.86 -4.38
CA LEU A 165 -11.31 2.67 -3.16
C LEU A 165 -12.72 3.01 -2.64
N ASN A 166 -13.73 3.11 -3.51
CA ASN A 166 -15.12 3.20 -3.05
C ASN A 166 -15.56 1.92 -2.32
N GLY A 167 -15.30 0.76 -2.90
CA GLY A 167 -15.62 -0.53 -2.26
C GLY A 167 -14.86 -0.75 -0.95
N ALA A 168 -13.63 -0.24 -0.84
CA ALA A 168 -12.86 -0.27 0.39
C ALA A 168 -13.49 0.54 1.53
N VAL A 169 -14.04 1.73 1.23
CA VAL A 169 -14.79 2.54 2.20
C VAL A 169 -16.04 1.78 2.65
N GLU A 170 -16.80 1.21 1.71
CA GLU A 170 -18.00 0.42 2.03
C GLU A 170 -17.69 -0.77 2.95
N LEU A 171 -16.59 -1.49 2.70
CA LEU A 171 -16.14 -2.59 3.55
C LEU A 171 -15.70 -2.13 4.95
N ALA A 172 -15.04 -0.98 5.04
CA ALA A 172 -14.62 -0.41 6.33
C ALA A 172 -15.82 0.07 7.16
N ASP A 173 -16.79 0.72 6.52
CA ASP A 173 -18.01 1.20 7.16
C ASP A 173 -18.88 0.03 7.66
N GLU A 174 -18.93 -1.10 6.95
CA GLU A 174 -19.69 -2.29 7.37
C GLU A 174 -19.24 -2.83 8.74
N ILE A 175 -17.97 -2.64 9.09
CA ILE A 175 -17.39 -3.07 10.38
C ILE A 175 -17.06 -1.89 11.29
N GLU A 176 -17.55 -0.69 10.97
CA GLU A 176 -17.34 0.54 11.73
C GLU A 176 -15.84 0.85 12.00
N ASN A 177 -14.95 0.44 11.08
CA ASN A 177 -13.51 0.62 11.24
C ASN A 177 -13.04 1.96 10.63
N GLY A 178 -13.04 2.99 11.49
CA GLY A 178 -12.67 4.36 11.13
C GLY A 178 -11.25 4.52 10.57
N THR A 179 -10.29 3.73 11.03
CA THR A 179 -8.90 3.77 10.54
C THR A 179 -8.81 3.30 9.09
N LEU A 180 -9.54 2.23 8.73
CA LEU A 180 -9.59 1.74 7.34
C LEU A 180 -10.40 2.68 6.43
N ALA A 181 -11.49 3.25 6.92
CA ALA A 181 -12.28 4.23 6.16
C ALA A 181 -11.47 5.49 5.86
N ALA A 182 -10.75 6.03 6.84
CA ALA A 182 -9.86 7.17 6.68
C ALA A 182 -8.75 6.88 5.64
N GLN A 183 -8.12 5.71 5.72
CA GLN A 183 -7.07 5.32 4.78
C GLN A 183 -7.58 5.23 3.32
N ALA A 184 -8.77 4.66 3.10
CA ALA A 184 -9.36 4.60 1.78
C ALA A 184 -9.70 5.99 1.22
N LEU A 185 -10.19 6.92 2.07
CA LEU A 185 -10.43 8.31 1.71
C LEU A 185 -9.13 9.08 1.40
N ASN A 186 -8.07 8.84 2.18
CA ASN A 186 -6.73 9.37 1.92
C ASN A 186 -6.24 9.00 0.50
N PHE A 187 -6.39 7.73 0.09
CA PHE A 187 -6.01 7.31 -1.26
C PHE A 187 -6.86 7.97 -2.37
N LYS A 188 -8.13 8.32 -2.09
CA LYS A 188 -8.95 9.12 -3.02
C LYS A 188 -8.43 10.57 -3.12
N GLY A 189 -7.96 11.14 -2.01
CA GLY A 189 -7.25 12.42 -1.98
C GLY A 189 -5.97 12.38 -2.80
N TYR A 190 -5.17 11.32 -2.65
CA TYR A 190 -3.98 11.07 -3.45
C TYR A 190 -4.29 11.05 -4.96
N LEU A 191 -5.31 10.31 -5.39
CA LEU A 191 -5.75 10.30 -6.80
C LEU A 191 -6.15 11.68 -7.30
N ALA A 192 -6.91 12.44 -6.50
CA ALA A 192 -7.31 13.80 -6.88
C ALA A 192 -6.09 14.72 -7.05
N ARG A 193 -5.09 14.58 -6.17
CA ARG A 193 -3.82 15.30 -6.23
C ARG A 193 -3.03 14.94 -7.49
N GLN A 194 -2.92 13.64 -7.78
CA GLN A 194 -2.31 13.11 -9.01
C GLN A 194 -3.01 13.56 -10.30
N GLN A 195 -4.28 13.95 -10.23
CA GLN A 195 -5.06 14.47 -11.35
C GLN A 195 -5.02 16.00 -11.46
N GLY A 196 -4.32 16.69 -10.56
CA GLY A 196 -4.30 18.15 -10.49
C GLY A 196 -5.68 18.74 -10.14
N ARG A 197 -6.47 18.06 -9.29
CA ARG A 197 -7.81 18.48 -8.88
C ARG A 197 -7.77 18.99 -7.44
N PRO A 198 -7.37 20.25 -7.18
CA PRO A 198 -7.09 20.74 -5.83
C PRO A 198 -8.34 20.72 -4.93
N GLN A 199 -9.53 20.97 -5.47
CA GLN A 199 -10.78 20.81 -4.73
C GLN A 199 -11.03 19.36 -4.29
N GLY A 200 -10.69 18.39 -5.15
CA GLY A 200 -10.77 16.97 -4.81
C GLY A 200 -9.76 16.59 -3.74
N THR A 201 -8.53 17.10 -3.83
CA THR A 201 -7.47 16.94 -2.82
C THR A 201 -7.98 17.42 -1.46
N ALA A 202 -8.39 18.69 -1.38
CA ALA A 202 -8.90 19.29 -0.14
C ALA A 202 -10.08 18.49 0.43
N ARG A 203 -11.06 18.13 -0.41
CA ARG A 203 -12.26 17.40 0.01
C ARG A 203 -11.96 16.04 0.61
N TRP A 204 -11.21 15.20 -0.09
CA TRP A 204 -11.02 13.80 0.31
C TRP A 204 -10.07 13.66 1.49
N PHE A 205 -8.99 14.46 1.53
CA PHE A 205 -8.11 14.47 2.68
C PHE A 205 -8.80 15.07 3.93
N ALA A 206 -9.60 16.14 3.79
CA ALA A 206 -10.38 16.62 4.92
C ALA A 206 -11.40 15.58 5.41
N ALA A 207 -12.02 14.81 4.51
CA ALA A 207 -12.91 13.72 4.90
C ALA A 207 -12.15 12.61 5.65
N ALA A 208 -10.96 12.22 5.19
CA ALA A 208 -10.09 11.26 5.87
C ALA A 208 -9.71 11.74 7.28
N ALA A 209 -9.23 12.98 7.40
CA ALA A 209 -8.79 13.58 8.67
C ALA A 209 -9.92 13.67 9.73
N ASN A 210 -11.17 13.81 9.27
CA ASN A 210 -12.34 13.97 10.15
C ASN A 210 -13.17 12.68 10.26
N THR A 211 -12.68 11.55 9.75
CA THR A 211 -13.37 10.27 9.89
C THR A 211 -13.36 9.82 11.36
N PRO A 212 -14.52 9.52 11.97
CA PRO A 212 -14.57 9.00 13.33
C PRO A 212 -13.74 7.71 13.46
N GLY A 213 -12.85 7.64 14.45
CA GLY A 213 -11.97 6.48 14.64
C GLY A 213 -10.71 6.48 13.77
N ALA A 214 -10.45 7.54 12.99
CA ALA A 214 -9.17 7.73 12.32
C ALA A 214 -8.03 7.94 13.33
N HIS A 215 -6.88 7.31 13.08
CA HIS A 215 -5.73 7.42 13.97
C HIS A 215 -5.12 8.84 13.93
N PRO A 216 -4.71 9.45 15.06
CA PRO A 216 -4.13 10.81 15.08
C PRO A 216 -2.98 11.01 14.07
N ALA A 217 -2.09 10.02 13.94
CA ALA A 217 -1.01 10.06 12.95
C ALA A 217 -1.49 10.13 11.48
N GLN A 218 -2.59 9.44 11.12
CA GLN A 218 -3.18 9.54 9.77
C GLN A 218 -3.76 10.95 9.57
N ARG A 219 -4.51 11.43 10.58
CA ARG A 219 -5.19 12.73 10.55
C ARG A 219 -4.22 13.89 10.33
N ILE A 220 -3.02 13.85 10.93
CA ILE A 220 -1.96 14.85 10.70
C ILE A 220 -1.62 14.96 9.22
N GLY A 221 -1.28 13.84 8.58
CA GLY A 221 -0.93 13.80 7.16
C GLY A 221 -2.10 14.28 6.30
N ASP A 222 -3.31 13.82 6.61
CA ASP A 222 -4.53 14.21 5.90
C ASP A 222 -4.82 15.71 5.99
N TYR A 223 -4.75 16.32 7.17
CA TYR A 223 -4.93 17.76 7.31
C TYR A 223 -3.89 18.56 6.51
N LEU A 224 -2.61 18.16 6.53
CA LEU A 224 -1.56 18.80 5.73
C LEU A 224 -1.81 18.67 4.22
N GLN A 225 -2.26 17.51 3.75
CA GLN A 225 -2.59 17.33 2.34
C GLN A 225 -3.85 18.11 1.94
N ALA A 226 -4.85 18.21 2.82
CA ALA A 226 -6.01 19.06 2.61
C ALA A 226 -5.64 20.54 2.52
N ALA A 227 -4.72 20.99 3.40
CA ALA A 227 -4.16 22.34 3.37
C ALA A 227 -3.48 22.64 2.03
N GLY A 228 -2.69 21.69 1.50
CA GLY A 228 -2.08 21.83 0.17
C GLY A 228 -3.10 22.03 -0.96
N GLY A 229 -4.20 21.28 -0.94
CA GLY A 229 -5.31 21.47 -1.89
C GLY A 229 -5.98 22.85 -1.78
N LEU A 230 -6.20 23.34 -0.55
CA LEU A 230 -6.76 24.67 -0.28
C LEU A 230 -5.80 25.79 -0.73
N ALA A 231 -4.50 25.63 -0.50
CA ALA A 231 -3.49 26.57 -0.94
C ALA A 231 -3.46 26.72 -2.48
N GLU A 232 -3.57 25.61 -3.21
CA GLU A 232 -3.68 25.61 -4.67
C GLU A 232 -4.95 26.32 -5.17
N MET A 233 -6.04 26.23 -4.41
CA MET A 233 -7.28 26.96 -4.67
C MET A 233 -7.23 28.45 -4.31
N LYS A 234 -6.09 28.95 -3.79
CA LYS A 234 -5.92 30.33 -3.29
C LYS A 234 -6.77 30.64 -2.07
N GLU A 235 -6.94 29.65 -1.19
CA GLU A 235 -7.65 29.76 0.08
C GLU A 235 -6.67 29.65 1.28
N PRO A 236 -5.74 30.61 1.46
CA PRO A 236 -4.63 30.48 2.41
C PRO A 236 -5.09 30.41 3.87
N ASP A 237 -6.14 31.14 4.25
CA ASP A 237 -6.64 31.14 5.63
C ASP A 237 -7.24 29.78 6.01
N LEU A 238 -7.93 29.12 5.06
CA LEU A 238 -8.44 27.77 5.25
C LEU A 238 -7.30 26.76 5.31
N ALA A 239 -6.27 26.93 4.48
CA ALA A 239 -5.08 26.08 4.50
C ALA A 239 -4.34 26.17 5.84
N LEU A 240 -4.10 27.38 6.35
CA LEU A 240 -3.43 27.60 7.63
C LEU A 240 -4.19 26.98 8.81
N ARG A 241 -5.52 27.07 8.83
CA ARG A 241 -6.33 26.37 9.85
C ARG A 241 -6.13 24.86 9.86
N MET A 242 -6.05 24.24 8.67
CA MET A 242 -5.78 22.81 8.57
C MET A 242 -4.37 22.45 9.05
N VAL A 243 -3.37 23.32 8.82
CA VAL A 243 -2.02 23.14 9.40
C VAL A 243 -2.07 23.22 10.92
N GLU A 244 -2.78 24.19 11.49
CA GLU A 244 -2.98 24.30 12.95
C GLU A 244 -3.73 23.10 13.56
N ASP A 245 -4.71 22.55 12.84
CA ASP A 245 -5.39 21.29 13.23
C ASP A 245 -4.41 20.12 13.26
N ALA A 246 -3.50 20.02 12.28
CA ALA A 246 -2.46 19.00 12.25
C ALA A 246 -1.46 19.15 13.40
N GLU A 247 -1.00 20.37 13.68
CA GLU A 247 -0.05 20.65 14.77
C GLU A 247 -0.60 20.25 16.14
N ARG A 248 -1.90 20.50 16.38
CA ARG A 248 -2.56 20.12 17.64
C ARG A 248 -2.60 18.62 17.91
N LEU A 249 -2.44 17.78 16.89
CA LEU A 249 -2.45 16.31 17.02
C LEU A 249 -1.07 15.70 17.26
N MET A 250 0.02 16.48 17.15
CA MET A 250 1.38 15.94 17.17
C MET A 250 1.70 15.21 18.49
N ASP A 251 1.34 15.79 19.63
CA ASP A 251 1.62 15.20 20.96
C ASP A 251 0.81 13.90 21.18
N GLU A 252 -0.46 13.90 20.76
CA GLU A 252 -1.32 12.70 20.84
C GLU A 252 -0.80 11.59 19.94
N ALA A 253 -0.41 11.92 18.71
CA ALA A 253 0.14 10.94 17.76
C ALA A 253 1.48 10.36 18.24
N ALA A 254 2.32 11.15 18.92
CA ALA A 254 3.59 10.67 19.47
C ALA A 254 3.42 9.73 20.67
N ALA A 255 2.30 9.83 21.39
CA ALA A 255 1.99 9.00 22.54
C ALA A 255 1.41 7.61 22.18
N LEU A 256 0.99 7.41 20.93
CA LEU A 256 0.36 6.19 20.45
C LEU A 256 1.30 5.41 19.51
N PRO A 257 1.28 4.07 19.54
CA PRO A 257 1.93 3.30 18.49
C PRO A 257 1.24 3.59 17.14
N PRO A 258 1.98 3.68 16.03
CA PRO A 258 1.36 3.85 14.72
C PRO A 258 0.44 2.65 14.40
N PRO A 259 -0.59 2.83 13.55
CA PRO A 259 -1.43 1.71 13.10
C PRO A 259 -0.56 0.63 12.45
N GLU A 260 -0.84 -0.65 12.72
CA GLU A 260 -0.11 -1.77 12.09
C GLU A 260 -0.14 -1.69 10.55
N THR A 261 -1.25 -1.18 10.01
CA THR A 261 -1.49 -1.00 8.58
C THR A 261 -0.75 0.20 7.97
N ALA A 262 -0.13 1.06 8.78
CA ALA A 262 0.53 2.30 8.36
C ALA A 262 1.88 2.49 9.06
N TYR A 263 2.69 1.43 9.14
CA TYR A 263 4.02 1.41 9.78
C TYR A 263 4.99 2.48 9.23
N TRP A 264 4.72 3.01 8.04
CA TRP A 264 5.50 4.07 7.39
C TRP A 264 5.22 5.49 7.91
N LEU A 265 4.18 5.71 8.73
CA LEU A 265 3.85 7.01 9.34
C LEU A 265 4.84 7.41 10.44
N THR A 266 6.09 7.63 10.06
CA THR A 266 7.16 8.12 10.93
C THR A 266 7.23 9.65 10.93
N PRO A 267 7.89 10.29 11.91
CA PRO A 267 8.16 11.73 11.86
C PRO A 267 8.85 12.17 10.57
N ASN A 268 9.73 11.33 10.00
CA ASN A 268 10.39 11.60 8.72
C ASN A 268 9.40 11.55 7.53
N PHE A 269 8.46 10.62 7.54
CA PHE A 269 7.39 10.57 6.53
C PHE A 269 6.46 11.78 6.63
N ASN A 270 6.15 12.26 7.83
CA ASN A 270 5.38 13.49 8.00
C ASN A 270 6.10 14.73 7.43
N ARG A 271 7.44 14.75 7.39
CA ARG A 271 8.19 15.81 6.69
C ARG A 271 7.93 15.82 5.19
N LEU A 272 7.71 14.66 4.56
CA LEU A 272 7.35 14.59 3.15
C LEU A 272 5.97 15.23 2.90
N ASN A 273 4.97 14.89 3.73
CA ASN A 273 3.64 15.50 3.66
C ASN A 273 3.68 17.02 3.92
N MET A 274 4.46 17.45 4.91
CA MET A 274 4.67 18.87 5.19
C MET A 274 5.31 19.59 3.99
N GLY A 275 6.35 19.00 3.40
CA GLY A 275 7.04 19.53 2.23
C GLY A 275 6.12 19.76 1.03
N ILE A 276 5.20 18.82 0.77
CA ILE A 276 4.17 18.99 -0.28
C ILE A 276 3.21 20.14 0.08
N CYS A 277 2.74 20.19 1.33
CA CYS A 277 1.85 21.26 1.80
C CYS A 277 2.47 22.65 1.65
N VAL A 278 3.69 22.85 2.16
CA VAL A 278 4.34 24.16 2.12
C VAL A 278 4.78 24.55 0.70
N LEU A 279 5.03 23.57 -0.19
CA LEU A 279 5.22 23.82 -1.62
C LEU A 279 3.97 24.44 -2.24
N SER A 280 2.79 23.87 -1.96
CA SER A 280 1.51 24.39 -2.46
C SER A 280 1.18 25.79 -1.90
N LEU A 281 1.71 26.13 -0.71
CA LEU A 281 1.65 27.48 -0.12
C LEU A 281 2.67 28.48 -0.72
N GLY A 282 3.55 28.04 -1.62
CA GLY A 282 4.58 28.89 -2.22
C GLY A 282 5.81 29.15 -1.35
N ARG A 283 5.98 28.40 -0.25
CA ARG A 283 7.14 28.51 0.66
C ARG A 283 8.28 27.61 0.16
N TYR A 284 8.87 27.98 -0.98
CA TYR A 284 9.75 27.09 -1.76
C TYR A 284 11.01 26.60 -1.03
N ASN A 285 11.71 27.48 -0.31
CA ASN A 285 12.91 27.11 0.45
C ASN A 285 12.60 26.07 1.54
N GLU A 286 11.54 26.31 2.31
CA GLU A 286 11.09 25.42 3.37
C GLU A 286 10.55 24.09 2.83
N ALA A 287 9.85 24.13 1.69
CA ALA A 287 9.45 22.92 0.99
C ALA A 287 10.65 22.07 0.60
N ALA A 288 11.69 22.69 0.03
CA ALA A 288 12.91 21.98 -0.34
C ALA A 288 13.61 21.36 0.88
N ASP A 289 13.64 22.05 2.01
CA ASP A 289 14.27 21.55 3.24
C ASP A 289 13.50 20.36 3.84
N HIS A 290 12.17 20.47 3.94
CA HIS A 290 11.33 19.36 4.39
C HIS A 290 11.44 18.13 3.48
N LEU A 291 11.40 18.33 2.15
CA LEU A 291 11.48 17.24 1.18
C LEU A 291 12.86 16.58 1.17
N ARG A 292 13.95 17.35 1.24
CA ARG A 292 15.31 16.78 1.37
C ARG A 292 15.45 15.98 2.64
N ALA A 293 15.05 16.54 3.78
CA ALA A 293 15.19 15.89 5.07
C ALA A 293 14.30 14.63 5.18
N GLY A 294 13.09 14.67 4.62
CA GLY A 294 12.19 13.51 4.55
C GLY A 294 12.77 12.40 3.69
N LEU A 295 13.22 12.72 2.46
CA LEU A 295 13.80 11.74 1.53
C LEU A 295 15.11 11.13 2.06
N ALA A 296 15.98 11.95 2.66
CA ALA A 296 17.24 11.47 3.26
C ALA A 296 17.02 10.66 4.56
N GLY A 297 15.84 10.79 5.19
CA GLY A 297 15.46 10.06 6.40
C GLY A 297 14.73 8.75 6.13
N LEU A 298 14.55 8.36 4.86
CA LEU A 298 13.99 7.06 4.49
C LEU A 298 15.04 5.96 4.69
N PRO A 299 14.63 4.75 5.10
CA PRO A 299 15.47 3.54 5.01
C PRO A 299 16.04 3.34 3.60
N ASP A 300 17.25 2.78 3.51
CA ASP A 300 17.97 2.59 2.24
C ASP A 300 17.17 1.77 1.21
N ASP A 301 16.40 0.78 1.68
CA ASP A 301 15.53 -0.07 0.86
C ASP A 301 14.31 0.66 0.30
N LEU A 302 13.92 1.80 0.89
CA LEU A 302 12.81 2.62 0.43
C LEU A 302 13.25 3.84 -0.39
N ALA A 303 14.55 4.13 -0.47
CA ALA A 303 15.08 5.31 -1.14
C ALA A 303 14.67 5.38 -2.63
N ASP A 304 14.56 4.24 -3.29
CA ASP A 304 14.17 4.09 -4.69
C ASP A 304 12.79 3.46 -4.90
N ALA A 305 12.00 3.33 -3.83
CA ALA A 305 10.66 2.79 -3.94
C ALA A 305 9.81 3.62 -4.92
N PRO A 306 9.00 2.98 -5.79
CA PRO A 306 8.28 3.67 -6.86
C PRO A 306 7.44 4.87 -6.39
N TRP A 307 6.83 4.77 -5.21
CA TRP A 307 5.98 5.81 -4.63
C TRP A 307 6.72 7.10 -4.25
N THR A 308 8.06 7.08 -4.10
CA THR A 308 8.87 8.26 -3.77
C THR A 308 8.94 9.29 -4.89
N TRP A 309 8.57 8.91 -6.13
CA TRP A 309 8.75 9.76 -7.33
C TRP A 309 8.12 11.14 -7.17
N GLU A 310 6.95 11.21 -6.54
CA GLU A 310 6.18 12.43 -6.39
C GLU A 310 6.87 13.43 -5.47
N HIS A 311 7.52 12.92 -4.43
CA HIS A 311 8.26 13.74 -3.47
C HIS A 311 9.58 14.24 -4.07
N LYS A 312 10.25 13.37 -4.86
CA LYS A 312 11.41 13.75 -5.67
C LYS A 312 11.04 14.83 -6.70
N ASP A 313 9.87 14.72 -7.34
CA ASP A 313 9.38 15.74 -8.27
C ASP A 313 9.04 17.07 -7.57
N ALA A 314 8.32 17.01 -6.45
CA ALA A 314 8.04 18.17 -5.61
C ALA A 314 9.33 18.88 -5.18
N LEU A 315 10.38 18.13 -4.82
CA LEU A 315 11.67 18.71 -4.44
C LEU A 315 12.31 19.45 -5.62
N ARG A 316 12.31 18.86 -6.83
CA ARG A 316 12.82 19.55 -8.02
C ARG A 316 12.08 20.85 -8.29
N ARG A 317 10.75 20.84 -8.16
CA ARG A 317 9.91 22.05 -8.35
C ARG A 317 10.22 23.11 -7.29
N ALA A 318 10.35 22.72 -6.02
CA ALA A 318 10.70 23.62 -4.93
C ALA A 318 12.06 24.30 -5.16
N VAL A 319 13.08 23.52 -5.53
CA VAL A 319 14.44 24.03 -5.79
C VAL A 319 14.48 24.95 -7.02
N ALA A 320 13.68 24.66 -8.06
CA ALA A 320 13.65 25.49 -9.26
C ALA A 320 12.95 26.84 -9.06
N ALA A 321 12.09 26.96 -8.04
CA ALA A 321 11.30 28.17 -7.74
C ALA A 321 11.87 29.01 -6.58
N ALA A 322 12.84 28.47 -5.84
CA ALA A 322 13.55 29.12 -4.73
C ALA A 322 14.68 30.04 -5.24
#